data_AF-A0A7X7KYX7-F1
#
_entry.id   AF-A0A7X7KYX7-F1
#
_cell.length_a   1.000
_cell.length_b   1.000
_cell.length_c   1.000
_cell.angle_alpha   90.00
_cell.angle_beta   90.00
_cell.angle_gamma   90.00
#
_symmetry.space_group_name_H-M   'P 1'
#
loop_
_entity.id
_entity.type
_entity.pdbx_description
1 polymer ?
#
loop_
_entity_poly.entity_id
_entity_poly.type
_entity_poly.pdbx_seq_one_letter_code
_entity_poly.pdbx_strand_id
1 'polypeptide(L)'
;ATRRLEHEQIHLHVPAGATKKDGPSAGITMATALYSLATNQRVRQRIAMTGELTLTGRVMPIGGLKEKTIAARRSGIRTLIFPADNRKDYELLPGHVRQGLTPHFVGDFTEVLAICFKPPRTPVRRAASGRPATAG
;
A
#
# COMPACT_ATOMS: atom_id res chain seq x y z
N ALA A 1 7.02 18.82 4.18
CA ALA A 1 5.77 19.60 4.11
C ALA A 1 4.70 18.72 3.48
N THR A 2 3.73 18.25 4.27
CA THR A 2 2.55 17.56 3.75
C THR A 2 1.70 18.61 3.04
N ARG A 3 1.31 18.37 1.79
CA ARG A 3 0.37 19.24 1.08
C ARG A 3 -0.95 19.18 1.84
N ARG A 4 -1.54 20.31 2.22
CA ARG A 4 -2.82 20.33 2.93
C ARG A 4 -3.95 20.07 1.93
N LEU A 5 -4.79 19.09 2.24
CA LEU A 5 -5.99 18.73 1.46
C LEU A 5 -7.21 19.63 1.79
N GLU A 6 -6.98 20.78 2.42
CA GLU A 6 -8.01 21.63 3.03
C GLU A 6 -9.03 22.22 2.04
N HIS A 7 -8.66 22.32 0.76
CA HIS A 7 -9.53 22.79 -0.33
C HIS A 7 -9.74 21.72 -1.42
N GLU A 8 -9.33 20.48 -1.19
CA GLU A 8 -9.42 19.41 -2.18
C GLU A 8 -10.62 18.49 -1.89
N GLN A 9 -11.34 18.12 -2.95
CA GLN A 9 -12.34 17.06 -2.87
C GLN A 9 -11.66 15.71 -3.12
N ILE A 10 -11.80 14.78 -2.19
CA ILE A 10 -11.22 13.44 -2.31
C ILE A 10 -12.26 12.48 -2.87
N HIS A 11 -11.99 11.94 -4.06
CA HIS A 11 -12.75 10.84 -4.63
C HIS A 11 -11.96 9.54 -4.49
N LEU A 12 -12.44 8.63 -3.64
CA LEU A 12 -11.89 7.29 -3.47
C LEU A 12 -12.68 6.28 -4.29
N HIS A 13 -12.07 5.74 -5.34
CA HIS A 13 -12.66 4.71 -6.18
C HIS A 13 -11.99 3.35 -5.94
N VAL A 14 -12.79 2.32 -5.66
CA VAL A 14 -12.32 0.93 -5.57
C VAL A 14 -12.96 0.12 -6.71
N PRO A 15 -12.22 -0.17 -7.79
CA PRO A 15 -12.78 -0.66 -9.06
C PRO A 15 -13.36 -2.09 -8.98
N ALA A 16 -14.15 -2.42 -10.01
CA ALA A 16 -15.11 -3.54 -10.12
C ALA A 16 -16.43 -3.29 -9.36
N GLY A 17 -17.21 -2.30 -9.78
CA GLY A 17 -18.40 -1.80 -9.07
C GLY A 17 -19.46 -2.85 -8.69
N ALA A 18 -19.61 -3.92 -9.46
CA ALA A 18 -20.58 -4.99 -9.20
C ALA A 18 -20.17 -5.97 -8.09
N THR A 19 -18.89 -6.01 -7.71
CA THR A 19 -18.41 -6.87 -6.62
C THR A 19 -18.54 -6.13 -5.29
N LYS A 20 -19.22 -6.75 -4.32
CA LYS A 20 -19.36 -6.24 -2.95
C LYS A 20 -17.97 -6.12 -2.30
N LYS A 21 -17.62 -4.92 -1.80
CA LYS A 21 -16.31 -4.61 -1.18
C LYS A 21 -16.50 -4.15 0.26
N ASP A 22 -17.16 -5.00 1.03
CA ASP A 22 -17.47 -4.72 2.43
C ASP A 22 -16.36 -5.21 3.35
N GLY A 23 -16.23 -4.54 4.49
CA GLY A 23 -15.39 -4.95 5.61
C GLY A 23 -14.23 -3.98 5.90
N PRO A 24 -13.81 -3.88 7.17
CA PRO A 24 -12.83 -2.88 7.61
C PRO A 24 -11.40 -3.15 7.14
N SER A 25 -11.15 -4.33 6.55
CA SER A 25 -9.81 -4.86 6.27
C SER A 25 -8.99 -4.11 5.19
N ALA A 26 -9.57 -3.08 4.57
CA ALA A 26 -8.89 -2.18 3.63
C ALA A 26 -8.42 -0.86 4.29
N GLY A 27 -8.57 -0.71 5.62
CA GLY A 27 -8.25 0.52 6.36
C GLY A 27 -6.84 1.05 6.07
N ILE A 28 -5.82 0.20 6.22
CA ILE A 28 -4.43 0.60 5.94
C ILE A 28 -4.18 0.92 4.45
N THR A 29 -4.93 0.29 3.53
CA THR A 29 -4.83 0.54 2.09
C THR A 29 -5.36 1.93 1.75
N MET A 30 -6.54 2.26 2.27
CA MET A 30 -7.16 3.57 2.06
C MET A 30 -6.30 4.68 2.68
N ALA A 31 -5.84 4.49 3.92
CA ALA A 31 -4.95 5.45 4.58
C ALA A 31 -3.63 5.63 3.81
N THR A 32 -3.04 4.56 3.28
CA THR A 32 -1.83 4.64 2.45
C THR A 32 -2.07 5.43 1.15
N ALA A 33 -3.22 5.24 0.50
CA ALA A 33 -3.60 6.00 -0.69
C ALA A 33 -3.77 7.50 -0.38
N LEU A 34 -4.43 7.85 0.72
CA LEU A 34 -4.58 9.22 1.18
C LEU A 34 -3.25 9.85 1.58
N TYR A 35 -2.38 9.11 2.26
CA TYR A 35 -1.03 9.56 2.60
C TYR A 35 -0.21 9.83 1.34
N SER A 36 -0.29 8.94 0.34
CA SER A 36 0.36 9.12 -0.96
C SER A 36 -0.11 10.40 -1.64
N LEU A 37 -1.43 10.67 -1.64
CA LEU A 37 -2.02 11.89 -2.19
C LEU A 37 -1.52 13.14 -1.44
N ALA A 38 -1.61 13.14 -0.11
CA ALA A 38 -1.24 14.28 0.73
C ALA A 38 0.26 14.61 0.69
N THR A 39 1.11 13.61 0.49
CA THR A 39 2.57 13.80 0.48
C THR A 39 3.17 13.88 -0.93
N ASN A 40 2.37 13.63 -1.97
CA ASN A 40 2.84 13.48 -3.35
C ASN A 40 3.98 12.45 -3.50
N GLN A 41 3.99 11.43 -2.64
CA GLN A 41 4.95 10.33 -2.70
C GLN A 41 4.31 9.11 -3.34
N ARG A 42 5.03 8.46 -4.26
CA ARG A 42 4.53 7.25 -4.93
C ARG A 42 4.67 6.03 -4.03
N VAL A 43 3.59 5.27 -3.89
CA VAL A 43 3.59 3.97 -3.22
C VAL A 43 4.48 2.99 -3.98
N ARG A 44 5.29 2.22 -3.25
CA ARG A 44 6.09 1.12 -3.79
C ARG A 44 5.18 0.13 -4.52
N GLN A 45 5.57 -0.18 -5.75
CA GLN A 45 4.81 -1.06 -6.63
C GLN A 45 4.89 -2.53 -6.18
N ARG A 46 3.88 -3.32 -6.58
CA ARG A 46 3.80 -4.78 -6.35
C ARG A 46 3.79 -5.17 -4.86
N ILE A 47 3.00 -4.46 -4.07
CA ILE A 47 2.70 -4.78 -2.68
C ILE A 47 1.19 -5.00 -2.55
N ALA A 48 0.79 -6.01 -1.77
CA ALA A 48 -0.58 -6.17 -1.30
C ALA A 48 -0.61 -5.97 0.21
N MET A 49 -1.66 -5.33 0.72
CA MET A 49 -1.81 -5.08 2.16
C MET A 49 -3.26 -5.29 2.59
N THR A 50 -3.44 -5.69 3.85
CA THR A 50 -4.75 -5.76 4.50
C THR A 50 -4.57 -5.51 6.00
N GLY A 51 -5.57 -4.90 6.61
CA GLY A 51 -5.56 -4.54 8.02
C GLY A 51 -6.65 -3.53 8.28
N GLU A 52 -7.40 -3.76 9.35
CA GLU A 52 -8.27 -2.71 9.90
C GLU A 52 -7.39 -1.66 10.59
N LEU A 53 -7.74 -0.39 10.45
CA LEU A 53 -6.96 0.72 10.99
C LEU A 53 -7.78 1.48 12.02
N THR A 54 -7.25 1.61 13.24
CA THR A 54 -7.88 2.42 14.29
C THR A 54 -7.51 3.89 14.14
N LEU A 55 -8.25 4.79 14.80
CA LEU A 55 -7.93 6.22 14.88
C LEU A 55 -6.57 6.49 15.54
N THR A 56 -6.10 5.57 16.40
CA THR A 56 -4.81 5.67 17.09
C THR A 56 -3.63 5.17 16.26
N GLY A 57 -3.86 4.69 15.03
CA GLY A 57 -2.81 4.18 14.15
C GLY A 57 -2.55 2.67 14.26
N ARG A 58 -3.23 1.96 15.17
CA ARG A 58 -3.06 0.51 15.36
C ARG A 58 -3.63 -0.26 14.18
N VAL A 59 -2.88 -1.28 13.74
CA VAL A 59 -3.29 -2.22 12.68
C VAL A 59 -3.89 -3.47 13.33
N MET A 60 -5.18 -3.69 13.09
CA MET A 60 -5.99 -4.73 13.70
C MET A 60 -6.11 -5.98 12.81
N PRO A 61 -6.27 -7.18 13.40
CA PRO A 61 -6.36 -8.44 12.67
C PRO A 61 -7.55 -8.49 11.71
N ILE A 62 -7.44 -9.34 10.71
CA ILE A 62 -8.46 -9.54 9.69
C ILE A 62 -8.86 -11.01 9.56
N GLY A 63 -10.06 -11.24 9.02
CA GLY A 63 -10.51 -12.56 8.56
C GLY A 63 -10.07 -12.85 7.11
N GLY A 64 -10.14 -14.12 6.72
CA GLY A 64 -9.90 -14.57 5.35
C GLY A 64 -8.44 -14.49 4.88
N LEU A 65 -7.49 -14.70 5.80
CA LEU A 65 -6.05 -14.56 5.53
C LEU A 65 -5.57 -15.54 4.44
N LYS A 66 -6.11 -16.76 4.42
CA LYS A 66 -5.80 -17.78 3.42
C LYS A 66 -6.19 -17.32 2.01
N GLU A 67 -7.43 -16.86 1.84
CA GLU A 67 -7.98 -16.42 0.56
C GLU A 67 -7.21 -15.20 0.05
N LYS A 68 -6.90 -14.25 0.94
CA LYS A 68 -6.10 -13.05 0.61
C LYS A 68 -4.68 -13.40 0.17
N THR A 69 -4.06 -14.38 0.84
CA THR A 69 -2.72 -14.87 0.46
C THR A 69 -2.74 -15.53 -0.92
N ILE A 70 -3.74 -16.38 -1.18
CA ILE A 70 -3.92 -17.04 -2.49
C ILE A 70 -4.18 -16.00 -3.59
N ALA A 71 -5.02 -15.01 -3.33
CA ALA A 71 -5.33 -13.94 -4.29
C ALA A 71 -4.07 -13.15 -4.66
N ALA A 72 -3.29 -12.70 -3.66
CA ALA A 72 -2.05 -11.97 -3.92
C ALA A 72 -1.04 -12.80 -4.74
N ARG A 73 -0.89 -14.09 -4.40
CA ARG A 73 -0.05 -15.03 -5.15
C ARG A 73 -0.52 -15.19 -6.60
N ARG A 74 -1.82 -15.37 -6.84
CA ARG A 74 -2.42 -15.48 -8.19
C ARG A 74 -2.21 -14.21 -9.02
N SER A 75 -2.20 -13.04 -8.38
CA SER A 75 -1.88 -11.76 -9.01
C SER A 75 -0.38 -11.50 -9.21
N GLY A 76 0.48 -12.46 -8.84
CA GLY A 76 1.94 -12.34 -8.95
C GLY A 76 2.56 -11.34 -7.97
N ILE A 77 1.82 -10.95 -6.92
CA ILE A 77 2.31 -10.06 -5.87
C ILE A 77 2.99 -10.90 -4.80
N ARG A 78 4.26 -10.62 -4.53
CA ARG A 78 5.08 -11.37 -3.57
C ARG A 78 5.19 -10.69 -2.22
N THR A 79 5.19 -9.37 -2.17
CA THR A 79 5.32 -8.61 -0.91
C THR A 79 3.95 -8.38 -0.32
N LEU A 80 3.74 -8.88 0.91
CA LEU A 80 2.47 -8.79 1.63
C LEU A 80 2.67 -8.01 2.92
N ILE A 81 1.70 -7.17 3.27
CA ILE A 81 1.63 -6.52 4.58
C ILE A 81 0.38 -7.06 5.30
N PHE A 82 0.60 -7.66 6.45
CA PHE A 82 -0.43 -8.24 7.31
C PHE A 82 -0.38 -7.67 8.73
N PRO A 83 -1.50 -7.67 9.47
CA PRO A 83 -1.48 -7.33 10.89
C PRO A 83 -0.57 -8.30 11.66
N ALA A 84 0.14 -7.80 12.67
CA ALA A 84 1.03 -8.60 13.51
C ALA A 84 0.30 -9.78 14.17
N ASP A 85 -0.94 -9.54 14.57
CA ASP A 85 -1.79 -10.54 15.23
C ASP A 85 -2.19 -11.69 14.30
N ASN A 86 -2.12 -11.53 12.98
CA ASN A 86 -2.36 -12.60 11.99
C ASN A 86 -1.12 -13.47 11.70
N ARG A 87 0.02 -13.24 12.35
CA ARG A 87 1.25 -14.02 12.11
C ARG A 87 1.06 -15.51 12.33
N LYS A 88 0.44 -15.89 13.45
CA LYS A 88 0.20 -17.31 13.78
C LYS A 88 -0.67 -17.98 12.71
N ASP A 89 -1.75 -17.32 12.32
CA ASP A 89 -2.66 -17.81 11.26
C ASP A 89 -1.92 -17.99 9.93
N TYR A 90 -1.02 -17.05 9.59
CA TYR A 90 -0.22 -17.14 8.37
C TYR A 90 0.72 -18.34 8.42
N GLU A 91 1.42 -18.54 9.53
CA GLU A 91 2.40 -19.63 9.69
C GLU A 91 1.75 -21.01 9.60
N LEU A 92 0.49 -21.14 10.03
CA LEU A 92 -0.34 -22.34 9.89
C LEU A 92 -0.77 -22.62 8.45
N LEU A 93 -0.61 -21.68 7.51
CA LEU A 93 -0.96 -21.93 6.12
C LEU A 93 -0.03 -23.00 5.50
N PRO A 94 -0.56 -23.85 4.60
CA PRO A 94 0.25 -24.82 3.87
C PRO A 94 1.43 -24.18 3.14
N GLY A 95 2.59 -24.86 3.13
CA GLY A 95 3.82 -24.31 2.53
C GLY A 95 3.66 -23.84 1.08
N HIS A 96 2.87 -24.57 0.27
CA HIS A 96 2.59 -24.21 -1.12
C HIS A 96 1.79 -22.90 -1.28
N VAL A 97 1.05 -22.47 -0.24
CA VAL A 97 0.35 -21.18 -0.21
C VAL A 97 1.32 -20.04 0.10
N ARG A 98 2.29 -20.27 1.00
CA ARG A 98 3.28 -19.29 1.42
C ARG A 98 4.49 -19.16 0.48
N GLN A 99 4.76 -20.19 -0.31
CA GLN A 99 5.96 -20.29 -1.14
C GLN A 99 6.13 -19.07 -2.07
N GLY A 100 7.30 -18.44 -2.00
CA GLY A 100 7.65 -17.30 -2.84
C GLY A 100 7.02 -15.97 -2.43
N LEU A 101 6.37 -15.92 -1.26
CA LEU A 101 5.80 -14.70 -0.67
C LEU A 101 6.72 -14.18 0.44
N THR A 102 6.71 -12.86 0.60
CA THR A 102 7.48 -12.12 1.63
C THR A 102 6.48 -11.36 2.49
N PRO A 103 6.02 -11.94 3.61
CA PRO A 103 5.12 -11.27 4.53
C PRO A 103 5.88 -10.28 5.43
N HIS A 104 5.29 -9.09 5.60
CA HIS A 104 5.64 -8.11 6.62
C HIS A 104 4.48 -8.03 7.60
N PHE A 105 4.77 -8.20 8.89
CA PHE A 105 3.79 -8.18 9.96
C PHE A 105 3.93 -6.88 10.74
N VAL A 106 2.87 -6.10 10.80
CA VAL A 106 2.87 -4.73 11.34
C VAL A 106 1.83 -4.57 12.45
N GLY A 107 2.17 -3.84 13.51
CA GLY A 107 1.25 -3.46 14.59
C GLY A 107 0.75 -2.02 14.47
N ASP A 108 1.49 -1.16 13.77
CA ASP A 108 1.21 0.26 13.64
C ASP A 108 1.30 0.76 12.19
N PHE A 109 0.51 1.78 11.85
CA PHE A 109 0.46 2.35 10.52
C PHE A 109 1.78 2.99 10.08
N THR A 110 2.60 3.48 11.01
CA THR A 110 3.94 4.01 10.70
C THR A 110 4.85 2.96 10.05
N GLU A 111 4.73 1.69 10.45
CA GLU A 111 5.45 0.58 9.83
C GLU A 111 4.98 0.32 8.40
N VAL A 112 3.66 0.45 8.15
CA VAL A 112 3.08 0.37 6.79
C VAL A 112 3.70 1.44 5.91
N LEU A 113 3.80 2.69 6.40
CA LEU A 113 4.40 3.80 5.67
C LEU A 113 5.88 3.53 5.35
N ALA A 114 6.65 3.02 6.31
CA ALA A 114 8.06 2.70 6.11
C ALA A 114 8.28 1.62 5.02
N ILE A 115 7.37 0.64 4.91
CA ILE A 115 7.42 -0.39 3.86
C ILE A 115 6.99 0.19 2.50
N CYS A 116 5.98 1.03 2.50
CA CYS A 116 5.32 1.55 1.30
C CYS A 116 6.08 2.69 0.62
N PHE A 117 6.78 3.54 1.38
CA PHE A 117 7.43 4.73 0.86
C PHE A 117 8.95 4.64 1.07
N LYS A 118 9.71 4.66 -0.03
CA LYS A 118 11.17 4.83 0.04
C LYS A 118 11.49 6.27 0.45
N PRO A 119 12.65 6.55 1.09
CA PRO A 119 13.10 7.93 1.25
C PRO A 119 13.13 8.62 -0.12
N PRO A 120 12.77 9.92 -0.18
CA PRO A 120 12.59 10.62 -1.45
C PRO A 120 13.88 10.51 -2.27
N ARG A 121 13.76 10.00 -3.50
CA ARG A 121 14.84 10.12 -4.47
C ARG A 121 15.06 11.61 -4.71
N THR A 122 16.30 12.08 -4.52
CA THR A 122 16.74 13.41 -4.97
C THR A 122 16.17 13.66 -6.36
N PRO A 123 15.52 14.81 -6.63
CA PRO A 123 14.95 15.06 -7.93
C PRO A 123 16.04 14.89 -8.98
N VAL A 124 15.84 13.98 -9.93
CA VAL A 124 16.66 13.97 -11.15
C VAL A 124 16.33 15.30 -11.82
N ARG A 125 17.27 16.25 -11.74
CA ARG A 125 17.19 17.52 -12.46
C ARG A 125 16.88 17.15 -13.90
N ARG A 126 15.67 17.44 -14.40
CA ARG A 126 15.40 17.30 -15.83
C ARG A 126 16.43 18.20 -16.50
N ALA A 127 17.36 17.60 -17.25
CA ALA A 127 18.28 18.38 -18.06
C ALA A 127 17.42 19.32 -18.91
N ALA A 128 17.66 20.62 -18.77
CA ALA A 128 17.03 21.60 -19.62
C ALA A 128 17.36 21.20 -21.06
N SER A 129 16.34 20.79 -21.82
CA SER A 129 16.46 20.58 -23.25
C SER A 129 16.72 21.94 -23.88
N GLY A 130 18.00 22.27 -24.07
CA GLY A 130 18.41 23.42 -24.87
C GLY A 130 17.85 23.26 -26.27
N ARG A 131 17.07 24.24 -26.73
CA ARG A 131 16.86 24.46 -28.17
C ARG A 131 18.18 25.02 -28.72
N PRO A 132 18.70 24.53 -29.85
CA PRO A 132 19.78 25.23 -30.55
C PRO A 132 19.23 26.56 -31.08
N ALA A 133 19.99 27.64 -30.89
CA ALA A 133 19.75 28.91 -31.54
C ALA A 133 19.95 28.73 -33.05
N THR A 134 18.92 29.05 -33.84
CA THR A 134 19.04 29.16 -35.29
C THR A 134 19.89 30.40 -35.59
N ALA A 135 21.04 30.19 -36.22
CA ALA A 135 21.84 31.24 -36.81
C ALA A 135 21.08 31.82 -38.02
N GLY A 136 20.91 33.14 -38.02
CA GLY A 136 20.43 33.98 -39.11
C GLY A 136 21.15 35.32 -39.04
#